data_AF-A0A6L3K251-F1
#
_entry.id   AF-A0A6L3K251-F1
#
_cell.length_a   1.000
_cell.length_b   1.000
_cell.length_c   1.000
_cell.angle_alpha   90.00
_cell.angle_beta   90.00
_cell.angle_gamma   90.00
#
_symmetry.space_group_name_H-M   'P 1'
#
loop_
_entity.id
_entity.type
_entity.pdbx_description
1 polymer ?
#
loop_
_entity_poly.entity_id
_entity_poly.type
_entity_poly.pdbx_seq_one_letter_code
_entity_poly.pdbx_strand_id
1 'polypeptide(L)'
;MNERKIIDRKFLADLAKEVGLNASHLEALGESRQWEIVVGGDMLEQLVEIQHRFERLAVMGDDEYRGFYIEVPRPEPEEWGDAEELIASGEYDSQKVFLADWLAFNPMETRWFHVASSRYGDSRSIRVTDRKRTRFIITNRSKCADIEPDDAWCRENLTHLFDYLQRMIDVIVANPDGFNDYVAHNLPYQQRTGRIAQREFNRIVPNSKIEVEDRETVIKALEDSVRGHSSPLLETMTIRRYCTYYRIANEMYEDYHRKRGFSGRIYTDPQDVPEELRDVAYYKRKKFVDVVEMYDIDSPEDFMRFATDHYGELGLSRLNIFASNDRQQGWKIVVSNSYSANAGLAIEVATALYKAGAPLLIYDAEKLLRILFEEDYVRLVPDSYHNYMGYQEEGTVYELPWEYECTDDANSVLTKEHYQEIVSIAEWQPEERIVLH
;
A
#
# COMPACT_ATOMS: atom_id res chain seq x y z
N MET A 1 26.28 37.01 13.98
CA MET A 1 25.93 35.72 14.61
C MET A 1 24.41 35.67 14.57
N ASN A 2 23.81 35.11 13.52
CA ASN A 2 22.35 34.99 13.45
C ASN A 2 21.94 34.01 14.55
N GLU A 3 21.07 34.43 15.45
CA GLU A 3 20.36 33.50 16.34
C GLU A 3 19.72 32.44 15.44
N ARG A 4 20.21 31.19 15.52
CA ARG A 4 19.56 30.07 14.85
C ARG A 4 18.18 29.96 15.48
N LYS A 5 17.14 30.34 14.72
CA LYS A 5 15.76 30.16 15.17
C LYS A 5 15.56 28.69 15.51
N ILE A 6 15.03 28.44 16.71
CA ILE A 6 14.62 27.11 17.15
C ILE A 6 13.42 26.72 16.27
N ILE A 7 13.56 25.61 15.56
CA ILE A 7 12.45 25.04 14.78
C ILE A 7 11.70 24.14 15.74
N ASP A 8 10.50 24.57 16.13
CA ASP A 8 9.57 23.82 16.94
C ASP A 8 8.15 23.87 16.33
N ARG A 9 7.22 23.08 16.88
CA ARG A 9 5.84 23.00 16.38
C ARG A 9 5.16 24.36 16.35
N LYS A 10 5.40 25.20 17.36
CA LYS A 10 4.79 26.53 17.45
C LYS A 10 5.28 27.42 16.32
N PHE A 11 6.58 27.42 16.07
CA PHE A 11 7.17 28.16 14.95
C PHE A 11 6.57 27.74 13.60
N LEU A 12 6.39 26.44 13.36
CA LEU A 12 5.78 25.95 12.12
C LEU A 12 4.29 26.32 12.00
N ALA A 13 3.55 26.24 13.11
CA ALA A 13 2.14 26.64 13.16
C ALA A 13 1.96 28.15 12.93
N ASP A 14 2.78 28.98 13.57
CA ASP A 14 2.79 30.43 13.37
C ASP A 14 3.12 30.77 11.90
N LEU A 15 4.09 30.07 11.30
CA LEU A 15 4.44 30.25 9.89
C LEU A 15 3.30 29.90 8.94
N ALA A 16 2.58 28.82 9.20
CA ALA A 16 1.40 28.42 8.43
C ALA A 16 0.26 29.43 8.58
N LYS A 17 0.02 29.93 9.81
CA LYS A 17 -0.99 30.94 10.11
C LYS A 17 -0.72 32.28 9.41
N GLU A 18 0.53 32.70 9.29
CA GLU A 18 0.91 33.92 8.57
C GLU A 18 0.53 33.92 7.08
N VAL A 19 0.35 32.73 6.50
CA VAL A 19 -0.09 32.55 5.12
C VAL A 19 -1.47 31.93 5.01
N GLY A 20 -2.22 31.82 6.11
CA GLY A 20 -3.57 31.24 6.12
C GLY A 20 -3.64 29.74 5.79
N LEU A 21 -2.55 28.98 5.94
CA LEU A 21 -2.54 27.54 5.65
C LEU A 21 -2.81 26.70 6.91
N ASN A 22 -3.64 25.67 6.75
CA ASN A 22 -3.85 24.62 7.75
C ASN A 22 -4.16 23.28 7.04
N ALA A 23 -4.48 22.24 7.81
CA ALA A 23 -4.76 20.91 7.28
C ALA A 23 -5.99 20.83 6.35
N SER A 24 -7.06 21.61 6.57
CA SER A 24 -8.28 21.52 5.75
C SER A 24 -8.03 21.95 4.31
N HIS A 25 -7.15 22.93 4.08
CA HIS A 25 -6.73 23.36 2.75
C HIS A 25 -6.08 22.22 1.96
N LEU A 26 -5.21 21.43 2.61
CA LEU A 26 -4.56 20.28 1.98
C LEU A 26 -5.53 19.11 1.77
N GLU A 27 -6.51 18.96 2.64
CA GLU A 27 -7.58 17.97 2.47
C GLU A 27 -8.48 18.33 1.29
N ALA A 28 -8.91 19.59 1.18
CA ALA A 28 -9.71 20.09 0.06
C ALA A 28 -8.99 19.92 -1.28
N LEU A 29 -7.67 20.18 -1.34
CA LEU A 29 -6.87 19.89 -2.53
C LEU A 29 -6.87 18.38 -2.89
N GLY A 30 -6.90 17.51 -1.87
CA GLY A 30 -6.96 16.07 -2.02
C GLY A 30 -8.33 15.51 -2.45
N GLU A 31 -9.40 16.32 -2.39
CA GLU A 31 -10.74 15.94 -2.88
C GLU A 31 -10.86 16.04 -4.42
N SER A 32 -9.79 16.47 -5.11
CA SER A 32 -9.72 16.44 -6.57
C SER A 32 -10.08 15.05 -7.09
N ARG A 33 -11.03 15.00 -8.04
CA ARG A 33 -11.55 13.76 -8.63
C ARG A 33 -10.48 12.87 -9.26
N GLN A 34 -9.30 13.40 -9.56
CA GLN A 34 -8.25 12.69 -10.30
C GLN A 34 -6.88 12.64 -9.59
N TRP A 35 -6.79 13.04 -8.32
CA TRP A 35 -5.53 13.20 -7.55
C TRP A 35 -4.49 14.16 -8.18
N GLU A 36 -4.60 14.50 -9.46
CA GLU A 36 -3.77 15.48 -10.14
C GLU A 36 -4.52 16.82 -10.22
N ILE A 37 -3.80 17.91 -9.99
CA ILE A 37 -4.24 19.29 -10.17
C ILE A 37 -3.36 19.86 -11.27
N VAL A 38 -3.93 20.00 -12.47
CA VAL A 38 -3.21 20.49 -13.64
C VAL A 38 -3.20 22.02 -13.59
N VAL A 39 -2.01 22.61 -13.53
CA VAL A 39 -1.82 24.07 -13.46
C VAL A 39 -1.27 24.64 -14.76
N GLY A 40 -1.79 25.79 -15.16
CA GLY A 40 -1.35 26.56 -16.31
C GLY A 40 -1.13 28.03 -15.94
N GLY A 41 -0.77 28.85 -16.94
CA GLY A 41 -0.67 30.31 -16.78
C GLY A 41 0.23 30.73 -15.62
N ASP A 42 -0.29 31.62 -14.78
CA ASP A 42 0.41 32.17 -13.61
C ASP A 42 0.67 31.13 -12.50
N MET A 43 -0.23 30.15 -12.32
CA MET A 43 -0.01 29.06 -11.36
C MET A 43 1.14 28.14 -11.80
N LEU A 44 1.32 27.94 -13.11
CA LEU A 44 2.49 27.26 -13.63
C LEU A 44 3.78 28.06 -13.37
N GLU A 45 3.76 29.38 -13.53
CA GLU A 45 4.91 30.23 -13.19
C GLU A 45 5.27 30.12 -11.71
N GLN A 46 4.27 30.09 -10.81
CA GLN A 46 4.49 29.87 -9.37
C GLN A 46 5.05 28.48 -9.07
N LEU A 47 4.52 27.43 -9.71
CA LEU A 47 5.08 26.08 -9.60
C LEU A 47 6.56 26.07 -10.00
N VAL A 48 6.90 26.70 -11.12
CA VAL A 48 8.27 26.80 -11.61
C VAL A 48 9.17 27.53 -10.61
N GLU A 49 8.73 28.66 -10.06
CA GLU A 49 9.49 29.43 -9.06
C GLU A 49 9.76 28.61 -7.79
N ILE A 50 8.76 27.89 -7.28
CA ILE A 50 8.94 27.02 -6.11
C ILE A 50 9.94 25.91 -6.40
N GLN A 51 9.89 25.31 -7.59
CA GLN A 51 10.86 24.29 -7.96
C GLN A 51 12.30 24.84 -7.99
N HIS A 52 12.53 26.07 -8.47
CA HIS A 52 13.85 26.71 -8.38
C HIS A 52 14.29 26.92 -6.92
N ARG A 53 13.35 27.16 -5.99
CA ARG A 53 13.70 27.18 -4.57
C ARG A 53 14.08 25.80 -4.03
N PHE A 54 13.37 24.74 -4.44
CA PHE A 54 13.74 23.36 -4.11
C PHE A 54 15.16 23.03 -4.57
N GLU A 55 15.65 23.59 -5.68
CA GLU A 55 17.01 23.33 -6.20
C GLU A 55 18.14 23.74 -5.24
N ARG A 56 17.85 24.51 -4.18
CA ARG A 56 18.79 24.78 -3.08
C ARG A 56 19.05 23.55 -2.20
N LEU A 57 18.16 22.56 -2.27
CA LEU A 57 18.28 21.26 -1.62
C LEU A 57 18.98 20.28 -2.58
N ALA A 58 19.82 19.41 -2.03
CA ALA A 58 20.47 18.36 -2.78
C ALA A 58 19.44 17.36 -3.34
N VAL A 59 19.73 16.76 -4.49
CA VAL A 59 18.90 15.71 -5.09
C VAL A 59 18.96 14.45 -4.25
N MET A 60 17.80 13.79 -4.08
CA MET A 60 17.62 12.57 -3.32
C MET A 60 17.14 11.47 -4.28
N GLY A 61 18.04 10.57 -4.71
CA GLY A 61 17.69 9.51 -5.65
C GLY A 61 17.55 9.99 -7.12
N ASP A 62 16.54 9.47 -7.82
CA ASP A 62 16.34 9.67 -9.26
C ASP A 62 15.43 10.88 -9.59
N ASP A 63 15.29 11.21 -10.88
CA ASP A 63 14.32 12.22 -11.40
C ASP A 63 14.40 13.62 -10.77
N GLU A 64 15.61 14.02 -10.35
CA GLU A 64 15.85 15.28 -9.64
C GLU A 64 14.94 15.46 -8.41
N TYR A 65 14.55 14.34 -7.78
CA TYR A 65 13.64 14.32 -6.65
C TYR A 65 14.23 15.06 -5.46
N ARG A 66 13.42 15.92 -4.85
CA ARG A 66 13.74 16.68 -3.63
C ARG A 66 12.50 16.75 -2.77
N GLY A 67 12.56 16.21 -1.56
CA GLY A 67 11.40 16.15 -0.68
C GLY A 67 11.74 16.51 0.75
N PHE A 68 10.76 17.02 1.48
CA PHE A 68 10.85 17.26 2.92
C PHE A 68 9.47 17.16 3.57
N TYR A 69 9.45 17.01 4.88
CA TYR A 69 8.22 16.97 5.67
C TYR A 69 7.75 18.37 6.06
N ILE A 70 6.45 18.57 6.09
CA ILE A 70 5.78 19.75 6.65
C ILE A 70 4.81 19.33 7.74
N GLU A 71 4.60 20.21 8.71
CA GLU A 71 3.61 20.06 9.76
C GLU A 71 2.73 21.31 9.76
N VAL A 72 1.43 21.12 9.55
CA VAL A 72 0.45 22.21 9.45
C VAL A 72 -0.56 22.13 10.58
N PRO A 73 -1.10 23.27 11.06
CA PRO A 73 -2.05 23.28 12.16
C PRO A 73 -3.39 22.66 11.76
N ARG A 74 -4.14 22.20 12.77
CA ARG A 74 -5.56 21.88 12.65
C ARG A 74 -6.36 23.12 12.22
N PRO A 75 -7.39 23.00 11.36
CA PRO A 75 -8.31 24.09 11.08
C PRO A 75 -9.06 24.53 12.34
N GLU A 76 -9.37 25.81 12.47
CA GLU A 76 -10.19 26.31 13.58
C GLU A 76 -11.66 25.86 13.40
N PRO A 77 -12.47 25.78 14.49
CA PRO A 77 -13.87 25.39 14.39
C PRO A 77 -14.69 26.28 13.44
N GLU A 78 -14.37 27.56 13.36
CA GLU A 78 -15.05 28.53 12.49
C GLU A 78 -14.83 28.24 11.00
N GLU A 79 -13.76 27.52 10.65
CA GLU A 79 -13.49 27.07 9.27
C GLU A 79 -14.28 25.81 8.90
N TRP A 80 -14.83 25.11 9.90
CA TRP A 80 -15.73 23.97 9.71
C TRP A 80 -17.17 24.42 9.44
N GLY A 81 -17.58 25.54 10.04
CA GLY A 81 -18.89 26.16 9.84
C GLY A 81 -19.26 27.12 10.96
N ASP A 82 -20.28 27.95 10.72
CA ASP A 82 -20.83 28.83 11.75
C ASP A 82 -21.69 28.00 12.72
N ALA A 83 -21.17 27.81 13.93
CA ALA A 83 -21.85 27.03 14.97
C ALA A 83 -23.24 27.60 15.32
N GLU A 84 -23.42 28.93 15.30
CA GLU A 84 -24.70 29.56 15.61
C GLU A 84 -25.73 29.30 14.50
N GLU A 85 -25.33 29.40 13.24
CA GLU A 85 -26.19 29.10 12.09
C GLU A 85 -26.58 27.60 12.02
N LEU A 86 -25.62 26.71 12.29
CA LEU A 86 -25.84 25.27 12.29
C LEU A 86 -26.73 24.80 13.46
N ILE A 87 -26.67 25.50 14.59
CA ILE A 87 -27.62 25.27 15.69
C ILE A 87 -29.00 25.84 15.34
N ALA A 88 -29.06 27.03 14.75
CA ALA A 88 -30.32 27.67 14.37
C ALA A 88 -31.09 26.89 13.28
N SER A 89 -30.38 26.23 12.37
CA SER A 89 -30.96 25.34 11.35
C SER A 89 -31.39 23.97 11.89
N GLY A 90 -31.00 23.64 13.13
CA GLY A 90 -31.29 22.35 13.76
C GLY A 90 -30.38 21.21 13.33
N GLU A 91 -29.28 21.49 12.62
CA GLU A 91 -28.25 20.49 12.30
C GLU A 91 -27.46 20.07 13.55
N TYR A 92 -27.32 20.97 14.52
CA TYR A 92 -26.66 20.71 15.79
C TYR A 92 -27.52 21.10 17.00
N ASP A 93 -27.57 20.23 18.02
CA ASP A 93 -28.33 20.49 19.26
C ASP A 93 -27.68 21.56 20.16
N SER A 94 -26.36 21.73 20.08
CA SER A 94 -25.61 22.72 20.87
C SER A 94 -24.19 22.92 20.37
N GLN A 95 -23.56 24.02 20.79
CA GLN A 95 -22.15 24.32 20.50
C GLN A 95 -21.22 23.22 21.02
N LYS A 96 -21.58 22.58 22.14
CA LYS A 96 -20.80 21.46 22.70
C LYS A 96 -20.76 20.26 21.76
N VAL A 97 -21.89 19.95 21.11
CA VAL A 97 -21.98 18.83 20.16
C VAL A 97 -21.22 19.17 18.88
N PHE A 98 -21.38 20.40 18.37
CA PHE A 98 -20.60 20.90 17.22
C PHE A 98 -19.08 20.78 17.45
N LEU A 99 -18.59 21.27 18.61
CA LEU A 99 -17.17 21.20 18.94
C LEU A 99 -16.67 19.75 19.14
N ALA A 100 -17.53 18.87 19.67
CA ALA A 100 -17.18 17.45 19.82
C ALA A 100 -17.03 16.76 18.46
N ASP A 101 -17.93 17.02 17.52
CA ASP A 101 -17.85 16.50 16.16
C ASP A 101 -16.63 17.06 15.42
N TRP A 102 -16.44 18.38 15.46
CA TRP A 102 -15.25 19.02 14.87
C TRP A 102 -13.95 18.39 15.40
N LEU A 103 -13.84 18.14 16.72
CA LEU A 103 -12.70 17.44 17.31
C LEU A 103 -12.59 15.99 16.86
N ALA A 104 -13.70 15.28 16.69
CA ALA A 104 -13.70 13.89 16.22
C ALA A 104 -13.18 13.77 14.78
N PHE A 105 -13.52 14.72 13.91
CA PHE A 105 -12.98 14.78 12.54
C PHE A 105 -11.58 15.40 12.45
N ASN A 106 -11.18 16.19 13.45
CA ASN A 106 -9.87 16.82 13.54
C ASN A 106 -9.15 16.47 14.86
N PRO A 107 -8.81 15.18 15.07
CA PRO A 107 -8.32 14.69 16.35
C PRO A 107 -6.91 15.21 16.68
N MET A 108 -6.13 15.56 15.66
CA MET A 108 -4.74 15.99 15.80
C MET A 108 -4.63 17.52 15.77
N GLU A 109 -3.87 18.10 16.71
CA GLU A 109 -3.55 19.54 16.73
C GLU A 109 -2.78 20.00 15.50
N THR A 110 -2.03 19.09 14.89
CA THR A 110 -1.25 19.32 13.67
C THR A 110 -1.27 18.06 12.80
N ARG A 111 -1.09 18.23 11.49
CA ARG A 111 -0.98 17.12 10.53
C ARG A 111 0.33 17.19 9.77
N TRP A 112 0.95 16.03 9.58
CA TRP A 112 2.21 15.86 8.87
C TRP A 112 1.97 15.46 7.43
N PHE A 113 2.68 16.09 6.50
CA PHE A 113 2.71 15.74 5.08
C PHE A 113 4.14 15.70 4.60
N HIS A 114 4.43 14.81 3.66
CA HIS A 114 5.65 14.82 2.89
C HIS A 114 5.38 15.50 1.55
N VAL A 115 6.19 16.51 1.21
CA VAL A 115 6.10 17.28 -0.03
C VAL A 115 7.34 17.00 -0.86
N ALA A 116 7.15 16.56 -2.10
CA ALA A 116 8.23 16.22 -3.01
C ALA A 116 8.10 16.94 -4.34
N SER A 117 9.16 17.63 -4.75
CA SER A 117 9.32 18.17 -6.10
C SER A 117 10.05 17.16 -6.98
N SER A 118 9.59 17.00 -8.22
CA SER A 118 10.24 16.15 -9.22
C SER A 118 10.17 16.78 -10.62
N ARG A 119 11.17 16.45 -11.45
CA ARG A 119 11.25 16.92 -12.84
C ARG A 119 11.67 15.78 -13.76
N TYR A 120 10.87 15.54 -14.80
CA TYR A 120 11.18 14.56 -15.85
C TYR A 120 10.92 15.17 -17.23
N GLY A 121 11.99 15.55 -17.93
CA GLY A 121 11.89 16.35 -19.15
C GLY A 121 11.18 17.68 -18.86
N ASP A 122 10.15 18.00 -19.65
CA ASP A 122 9.32 19.20 -19.46
C ASP A 122 8.22 19.03 -18.41
N SER A 123 8.04 17.81 -17.89
CA SER A 123 7.04 17.52 -16.85
C SER A 123 7.56 17.95 -15.49
N ARG A 124 6.76 18.77 -14.80
CA ARG A 124 7.05 19.34 -13.49
C ARG A 124 5.94 18.94 -12.54
N SER A 125 6.30 18.45 -11.36
CA SER A 125 5.28 18.14 -10.35
C SER A 125 5.75 18.35 -8.92
N ILE A 126 4.80 18.72 -8.08
CA ILE A 126 4.90 18.68 -6.62
C ILE A 126 3.87 17.66 -6.11
N ARG A 127 4.33 16.60 -5.47
CA ARG A 127 3.49 15.58 -4.83
C ARG A 127 3.36 15.89 -3.35
N VAL A 128 2.14 15.86 -2.85
CA VAL A 128 1.84 15.92 -1.40
C VAL A 128 1.24 14.60 -0.97
N THR A 129 1.80 13.99 0.07
CA THR A 129 1.36 12.72 0.62
C THR A 129 1.43 12.74 2.14
N ASP A 130 0.52 12.02 2.81
CA ASP A 130 0.62 11.73 4.24
C ASP A 130 1.39 10.41 4.50
N ARG A 131 2.13 9.94 3.49
CA ARG A 131 2.82 8.65 3.39
C ARG A 131 1.90 7.42 3.29
N LYS A 132 0.66 7.49 3.77
CA LYS A 132 -0.37 6.45 3.57
C LYS A 132 -0.96 6.46 2.17
N ARG A 133 -1.17 7.65 1.62
CA ARG A 133 -1.69 7.84 0.26
C ARG A 133 -1.13 9.10 -0.36
N THR A 134 -1.02 9.11 -1.67
CA THR A 134 -0.84 10.38 -2.39
C THR A 134 -2.13 11.18 -2.21
N ARG A 135 -2.03 12.38 -1.63
CA ARG A 135 -3.18 13.25 -1.39
C ARG A 135 -3.52 13.98 -2.67
N PHE A 136 -2.54 14.65 -3.26
CA PHE A 136 -2.65 15.25 -4.58
C PHE A 136 -1.27 15.47 -5.20
N ILE A 137 -1.26 15.72 -6.51
CA ILE A 137 -0.09 16.05 -7.31
C ILE A 137 -0.41 17.33 -8.08
N ILE A 138 0.33 18.39 -7.84
CA ILE A 138 0.28 19.60 -8.66
C ILE A 138 1.20 19.39 -9.85
N THR A 139 0.71 19.50 -11.07
CA THR A 139 1.48 19.18 -12.28
C THR A 139 1.17 20.12 -13.44
N ASN A 140 2.14 20.35 -14.32
CA ASN A 140 1.91 21.08 -15.58
C ASN A 140 1.40 20.18 -16.73
N ARG A 141 1.42 18.86 -16.51
CA ARG A 141 0.97 17.85 -17.47
C ARG A 141 0.38 16.66 -16.72
N SER A 142 -0.89 16.37 -16.98
CA SER A 142 -1.54 15.18 -16.41
C SER A 142 -0.97 13.90 -17.03
N LYS A 143 -0.86 12.85 -16.21
CA LYS A 143 -0.55 11.49 -16.68
C LYS A 143 -1.80 10.63 -16.90
N CYS A 144 -2.93 11.05 -16.33
CA CYS A 144 -4.17 10.27 -16.28
C CYS A 144 -5.14 10.61 -17.42
N ALA A 145 -5.11 11.82 -17.97
CA ALA A 145 -5.95 12.22 -19.09
C ALA A 145 -5.43 13.49 -19.79
N ASP A 146 -5.80 13.69 -21.06
CA ASP A 146 -5.55 14.94 -21.80
C ASP A 146 -6.53 16.02 -21.32
N ILE A 147 -6.30 16.56 -20.13
CA ILE A 147 -7.16 17.56 -19.49
C ILE A 147 -6.50 18.93 -19.53
N GLU A 148 -7.28 19.93 -19.92
CA GLU A 148 -6.87 21.33 -19.84
C GLU A 148 -6.73 21.76 -18.37
N PRO A 149 -5.75 22.61 -18.03
CA PRO A 149 -5.62 23.15 -16.68
C PRO A 149 -6.91 23.80 -16.18
N ASP A 150 -7.42 23.33 -15.03
CA ASP A 150 -8.57 23.91 -14.33
C ASP A 150 -8.28 23.96 -12.82
N ASP A 151 -7.49 24.96 -12.44
CA ASP A 151 -7.11 25.26 -11.06
C ASP A 151 -8.02 26.31 -10.40
N ALA A 152 -9.01 26.86 -11.11
CA ALA A 152 -9.80 28.00 -10.63
C ALA A 152 -10.52 27.72 -9.30
N TRP A 153 -10.97 26.48 -9.11
CA TRP A 153 -11.67 26.04 -7.90
C TRP A 153 -10.75 25.90 -6.66
N CYS A 154 -9.44 25.74 -6.86
CA CYS A 154 -8.46 25.47 -5.79
C CYS A 154 -7.34 26.50 -5.70
N ARG A 155 -7.39 27.55 -6.51
CA ARG A 155 -6.36 28.58 -6.66
C ARG A 155 -5.93 29.23 -5.34
N GLU A 156 -6.89 29.53 -4.48
CA GLU A 156 -6.63 30.11 -3.16
C GLU A 156 -5.80 29.15 -2.28
N ASN A 157 -6.24 27.90 -2.16
CA ASN A 157 -5.53 26.85 -1.40
C ASN A 157 -4.12 26.59 -1.98
N LEU A 158 -3.98 26.60 -3.31
CA LEU A 158 -2.67 26.47 -3.97
C LEU A 158 -1.75 27.65 -3.62
N THR A 159 -2.28 28.87 -3.61
CA THR A 159 -1.51 30.08 -3.26
C THR A 159 -1.02 30.01 -1.81
N HIS A 160 -1.89 29.64 -0.86
CA HIS A 160 -1.52 29.45 0.54
C HIS A 160 -0.43 28.38 0.71
N LEU A 161 -0.55 27.24 0.03
CA LEU A 161 0.46 26.18 0.04
C LEU A 161 1.78 26.66 -0.56
N PHE A 162 1.74 27.35 -1.68
CA PHE A 162 2.92 27.85 -2.38
C PHE A 162 3.68 28.88 -1.56
N ASP A 163 2.99 29.83 -0.93
CA ASP A 163 3.59 30.79 -0.02
C ASP A 163 4.22 30.10 1.20
N TYR A 164 3.55 29.09 1.76
CA TYR A 164 4.09 28.30 2.86
C TYR A 164 5.36 27.54 2.46
N LEU A 165 5.36 26.86 1.32
CA LEU A 165 6.52 26.08 0.84
C LEU A 165 7.74 26.97 0.59
N GLN A 166 7.56 28.16 0.01
CA GLN A 166 8.66 29.12 -0.17
C GLN A 166 9.32 29.47 1.17
N ARG A 167 8.49 29.79 2.18
CA ARG A 167 8.97 30.13 3.53
C ARG A 167 9.63 28.95 4.23
N MET A 168 9.07 27.75 4.08
CA MET A 168 9.65 26.52 4.64
C MET A 168 11.02 26.22 4.05
N ILE A 169 11.22 26.39 2.74
CA ILE A 169 12.54 26.20 2.12
C ILE A 169 13.54 27.24 2.67
N ASP A 170 13.12 28.49 2.87
CA ASP A 170 13.99 29.50 3.46
C ASP A 170 14.39 29.15 4.91
N VAL A 171 13.47 28.60 5.70
CA VAL A 171 13.74 28.07 7.05
C VAL A 171 14.74 26.91 7.00
N ILE A 172 14.50 25.93 6.13
CA ILE A 172 15.35 24.74 5.97
C ILE A 172 16.77 25.15 5.56
N VAL A 173 16.91 26.06 4.59
CA VAL A 173 18.24 26.48 4.12
C VAL A 173 18.97 27.30 5.18
N ALA A 174 18.26 28.05 6.02
CA ALA A 174 18.88 28.80 7.11
C ALA A 174 19.37 27.89 8.26
N ASN A 175 18.72 26.75 8.50
CA ASN A 175 19.07 25.81 9.58
C ASN A 175 18.71 24.35 9.24
N PRO A 176 19.43 23.70 8.31
CA PRO A 176 19.07 22.36 7.84
C PRO A 176 19.23 21.31 8.94
N ASP A 177 20.24 21.43 9.80
CA ASP A 177 20.43 20.53 10.94
C ASP A 177 19.28 20.64 11.94
N GLY A 178 18.87 21.88 12.30
CA GLY A 178 17.75 22.08 13.20
C GLY A 178 16.43 21.53 12.64
N PHE A 179 16.21 21.64 11.33
CA PHE A 179 15.06 21.05 10.68
C PHE A 179 15.11 19.51 10.68
N ASN A 180 16.25 18.93 10.29
CA ASN A 180 16.45 17.48 10.31
C ASN A 180 16.26 16.90 11.71
N ASP A 181 16.80 17.56 12.73
CA ASP A 181 16.64 17.14 14.11
C ASP A 181 15.18 17.28 14.55
N TYR A 182 14.47 18.35 14.14
CA TYR A 182 13.04 18.48 14.41
C TYR A 182 12.23 17.31 13.82
N VAL A 183 12.43 16.99 12.54
CA VAL A 183 11.75 15.87 11.88
C VAL A 183 12.10 14.54 12.55
N ALA A 184 13.38 14.29 12.84
CA ALA A 184 13.82 13.05 13.46
C ALA A 184 13.14 12.80 14.82
N HIS A 185 12.90 13.85 15.63
CA HIS A 185 12.28 13.71 16.95
C HIS A 185 10.74 13.74 16.94
N ASN A 186 10.11 14.38 15.93
CA ASN A 186 8.67 14.66 15.97
C ASN A 186 7.85 13.95 14.89
N LEU A 187 8.47 13.38 13.85
CA LEU A 187 7.73 12.68 12.80
C LEU A 187 6.95 11.48 13.39
N PRO A 188 5.63 11.35 13.13
CA PRO A 188 4.83 10.24 13.63
C PRO A 188 5.31 8.89 13.10
N TYR A 189 5.30 7.85 13.95
CA TYR A 189 5.74 6.50 13.58
C TYR A 189 4.97 5.87 12.40
N GLN A 190 3.72 6.28 12.20
CA GLN A 190 2.87 5.89 11.07
C GLN A 190 3.40 6.39 9.72
N GLN A 191 4.26 7.41 9.72
CA GLN A 191 4.91 7.92 8.52
C GLN A 191 6.34 7.40 8.34
N ARG A 192 6.82 6.59 9.29
CA ARG A 192 8.17 6.00 9.29
C ARG A 192 8.13 4.61 8.67
N THR A 193 9.31 4.15 8.25
CA THR A 193 9.53 2.75 7.90
C THR A 193 10.36 2.10 8.98
N GLY A 194 9.96 0.91 9.41
CA GLY A 194 10.68 0.14 10.39
C GLY A 194 10.44 -1.35 10.19
N ARG A 195 10.93 -2.14 11.14
CA ARG A 195 10.62 -3.57 11.20
C ARG A 195 10.60 -4.05 12.63
N ILE A 196 9.88 -5.13 12.88
CA ILE A 196 9.75 -5.75 14.19
C ILE A 196 9.87 -7.27 14.01
N ALA A 197 10.55 -7.95 14.94
CA ALA A 197 10.67 -9.40 14.88
C ALA A 197 9.27 -10.05 14.85
N GLN A 198 9.03 -10.99 13.93
CA GLN A 198 7.70 -11.56 13.73
C GLN A 198 7.14 -12.22 14.99
N ARG A 199 8.00 -12.89 15.77
CA ARG A 199 7.64 -13.45 17.06
C ARG A 199 7.10 -12.42 18.05
N GLU A 200 7.74 -11.26 18.15
CA GLU A 200 7.28 -10.19 19.05
C GLU A 200 6.02 -9.53 18.52
N PHE A 201 5.94 -9.29 17.21
CA PHE A 201 4.75 -8.75 16.59
C PHE A 201 3.52 -9.65 16.78
N ASN A 202 3.64 -10.95 16.52
CA ASN A 202 2.55 -11.91 16.70
C ASN A 202 2.13 -12.06 18.17
N ARG A 203 3.04 -11.82 19.13
CA ARG A 203 2.70 -11.77 20.56
C ARG A 203 1.81 -10.56 20.89
N ILE A 204 2.09 -9.41 20.28
CA ILE A 204 1.37 -8.15 20.53
C ILE A 204 0.07 -8.10 19.71
N VAL A 205 0.09 -8.55 18.46
CA VAL A 205 -1.03 -8.52 17.50
C VAL A 205 -1.34 -9.93 17.01
N PRO A 206 -1.87 -10.82 17.88
CA PRO A 206 -2.08 -12.23 17.55
C PRO A 206 -3.03 -12.45 16.37
N ASN A 207 -3.97 -11.52 16.14
CA ASN A 207 -4.90 -11.59 15.01
C ASN A 207 -4.23 -11.46 13.64
N SER A 208 -3.00 -10.93 13.59
CA SER A 208 -2.21 -10.80 12.36
C SER A 208 -1.37 -12.04 12.06
N LYS A 209 -1.25 -12.98 13.01
CA LYS A 209 -0.49 -14.22 12.82
C LYS A 209 -1.13 -15.08 11.73
N ILE A 210 -0.30 -15.59 10.84
CA ILE A 210 -0.74 -16.55 9.83
C ILE A 210 -0.90 -17.91 10.51
N GLU A 211 -2.15 -18.26 10.78
CA GLU A 211 -2.55 -19.58 11.23
C GLU A 211 -2.87 -20.48 10.04
N VAL A 212 -2.40 -21.73 10.10
CA VAL A 212 -2.61 -22.75 9.06
C VAL A 212 -3.21 -24.01 9.68
N GLU A 213 -4.16 -24.64 8.99
CA GLU A 213 -4.90 -25.78 9.54
C GLU A 213 -4.02 -27.04 9.72
N ASP A 214 -3.14 -27.30 8.75
CA ASP A 214 -2.32 -28.52 8.68
C ASP A 214 -0.83 -28.15 8.63
N ARG A 215 -0.32 -27.67 9.78
CA ARG A 215 1.04 -27.13 9.90
C ARG A 215 2.13 -28.12 9.46
N GLU A 216 1.97 -29.41 9.74
CA GLU A 216 2.94 -30.43 9.34
C GLU A 216 3.02 -30.56 7.82
N THR A 217 1.88 -30.67 7.13
CA THR A 217 1.85 -30.77 5.67
C THR A 217 2.31 -29.47 5.01
N VAL A 218 1.96 -28.31 5.59
CA VAL A 218 2.41 -26.99 5.12
C VAL A 218 3.93 -26.89 5.16
N ILE A 219 4.55 -27.18 6.31
CA ILE A 219 6.02 -27.12 6.47
C ILE A 219 6.67 -28.07 5.47
N LYS A 220 6.15 -29.30 5.36
CA LYS A 220 6.68 -30.28 4.41
C LYS A 220 6.59 -29.80 2.97
N ALA A 221 5.47 -29.24 2.54
CA ALA A 221 5.30 -28.72 1.18
C ALA A 221 6.32 -27.62 0.85
N LEU A 222 6.56 -26.70 1.79
CA LEU A 222 7.54 -25.64 1.63
C LEU A 222 8.97 -26.17 1.65
N GLU A 223 9.33 -27.07 2.58
CA GLU A 223 10.65 -27.69 2.63
C GLU A 223 10.97 -28.50 1.38
N ASP A 224 10.01 -29.28 0.88
CA ASP A 224 10.16 -30.04 -0.35
C ASP A 224 10.36 -29.10 -1.54
N SER A 225 9.64 -27.98 -1.60
CA SER A 225 9.85 -26.96 -2.62
C SER A 225 11.25 -26.33 -2.54
N VAL A 226 11.73 -25.98 -1.34
CA VAL A 226 13.08 -25.41 -1.13
C VAL A 226 14.17 -26.38 -1.59
N ARG A 227 14.01 -27.67 -1.29
CA ARG A 227 15.00 -28.70 -1.64
C ARG A 227 14.84 -29.24 -3.06
N GLY A 228 13.79 -28.85 -3.78
CA GLY A 228 13.45 -29.39 -5.11
C GLY A 228 12.96 -30.84 -5.07
N HIS A 229 12.42 -31.30 -3.94
CA HIS A 229 11.94 -32.66 -3.69
C HIS A 229 10.41 -32.82 -3.76
N SER A 230 9.71 -31.95 -4.49
CA SER A 230 8.27 -32.13 -4.72
C SER A 230 7.95 -33.45 -5.45
N SER A 231 6.66 -33.75 -5.67
CA SER A 231 6.24 -34.85 -6.56
C SER A 231 7.05 -34.87 -7.87
N PRO A 232 7.29 -36.07 -8.46
CA PRO A 232 8.04 -36.20 -9.70
C PRO A 232 7.51 -35.27 -10.79
N LEU A 233 8.43 -34.65 -11.53
CA LEU A 233 8.08 -33.80 -12.68
C LEU A 233 7.26 -34.60 -13.69
N LEU A 234 6.33 -33.92 -14.35
CA LEU A 234 5.53 -34.54 -15.41
C LEU A 234 6.29 -34.49 -16.71
N GLU A 235 6.45 -35.63 -17.38
CA GLU A 235 7.05 -35.67 -18.72
C GLU A 235 6.27 -34.82 -19.73
N THR A 236 4.94 -34.82 -19.60
CA THR A 236 4.02 -34.04 -20.43
C THR A 236 3.00 -33.29 -19.57
N MET A 237 2.49 -32.18 -20.12
CA MET A 237 1.41 -31.40 -19.53
C MET A 237 0.34 -31.15 -20.59
N THR A 238 -0.92 -31.16 -20.17
CA THR A 238 -2.09 -30.89 -21.02
C THR A 238 -2.95 -29.81 -20.40
N ILE A 239 -3.78 -29.16 -21.22
CA ILE A 239 -4.71 -28.12 -20.75
C ILE A 239 -5.70 -28.72 -19.75
N ARG A 240 -6.21 -29.92 -20.03
CA ARG A 240 -7.11 -30.65 -19.11
C ARG A 240 -6.49 -30.80 -17.73
N ARG A 241 -5.25 -31.27 -17.66
CA ARG A 241 -4.55 -31.47 -16.38
C ARG A 241 -4.25 -30.15 -15.66
N TYR A 242 -3.87 -29.12 -16.40
CA TYR A 242 -3.69 -27.79 -15.82
C TYR A 242 -5.00 -27.24 -15.24
N CYS A 243 -6.13 -27.42 -15.93
CA CYS A 243 -7.45 -27.02 -15.43
C CYS A 243 -7.78 -27.69 -14.09
N THR A 244 -7.38 -28.95 -13.88
CA THR A 244 -7.52 -29.63 -12.58
C THR A 244 -6.77 -28.91 -11.47
N TYR A 245 -5.48 -28.61 -11.68
CA TYR A 245 -4.69 -27.88 -10.69
C TYR A 245 -5.23 -26.46 -10.46
N TYR A 246 -5.63 -25.77 -11.52
CA TYR A 246 -6.25 -24.45 -11.41
C TYR A 246 -7.53 -24.50 -10.57
N ARG A 247 -8.41 -25.49 -10.78
CA ARG A 247 -9.63 -25.64 -9.98
C ARG A 247 -9.31 -25.83 -8.51
N ILE A 248 -8.40 -26.74 -8.17
CA ILE A 248 -7.99 -27.00 -6.78
C ILE A 248 -7.48 -25.71 -6.12
N ALA A 249 -6.60 -24.99 -6.80
CA ALA A 249 -6.06 -23.74 -6.29
C ALA A 249 -7.14 -22.66 -6.13
N ASN A 250 -8.05 -22.54 -7.10
CA ASN A 250 -9.09 -21.53 -7.08
C ASN A 250 -10.19 -21.83 -6.05
N GLU A 251 -10.54 -23.10 -5.83
CA GLU A 251 -11.45 -23.50 -4.75
C GLU A 251 -10.87 -23.15 -3.38
N MET A 252 -9.56 -23.37 -3.17
CA MET A 252 -8.90 -22.98 -1.93
C MET A 252 -8.84 -21.47 -1.75
N TYR A 253 -8.56 -20.74 -2.83
CA TYR A 253 -8.65 -19.29 -2.85
C TYR A 253 -10.05 -18.78 -2.44
N GLU A 254 -11.11 -19.37 -2.99
CA GLU A 254 -12.49 -18.99 -2.65
C GLU A 254 -12.87 -19.35 -1.22
N ASP A 255 -12.43 -20.50 -0.71
CA ASP A 255 -12.68 -20.91 0.67
C ASP A 255 -11.97 -19.98 1.68
N TYR A 256 -10.72 -19.61 1.41
CA TYR A 256 -9.94 -18.69 2.23
C TYR A 256 -10.65 -17.34 2.40
N HIS A 257 -11.16 -16.76 1.31
CA HIS A 257 -11.91 -15.51 1.35
C HIS A 257 -13.29 -15.67 2.00
N ARG A 258 -13.97 -16.80 1.76
CA ARG A 258 -15.28 -17.10 2.36
C ARG A 258 -15.20 -17.18 3.88
N LYS A 259 -14.19 -17.85 4.42
CA LYS A 259 -13.93 -17.93 5.87
C LYS A 259 -13.74 -16.54 6.50
N ARG A 260 -13.34 -15.54 5.72
CA ARG A 260 -13.14 -14.14 6.13
C ARG A 260 -14.33 -13.23 5.82
N GLY A 261 -15.50 -13.80 5.50
CA GLY A 261 -16.73 -13.04 5.28
C GLY A 261 -16.87 -12.40 3.90
N PHE A 262 -15.93 -12.63 2.98
CA PHE A 262 -16.07 -12.18 1.59
C PHE A 262 -17.02 -13.11 0.83
N SER A 263 -18.14 -12.58 0.35
CA SER A 263 -19.16 -13.36 -0.38
C SER A 263 -18.86 -13.39 -1.88
N GLY A 264 -18.33 -14.52 -2.35
CA GLY A 264 -18.31 -14.87 -3.77
C GLY A 264 -19.58 -15.61 -4.20
N ARG A 265 -19.90 -15.60 -5.50
CA ARG A 265 -20.94 -16.50 -6.04
C ARG A 265 -20.52 -17.95 -5.82
N ILE A 266 -21.34 -18.71 -5.08
CA ILE A 266 -21.17 -20.15 -4.89
C ILE A 266 -21.00 -20.83 -6.26
N TYR A 267 -19.94 -21.62 -6.41
CA TYR A 267 -19.86 -22.59 -7.50
C TYR A 267 -20.80 -23.74 -7.15
N THR A 268 -21.84 -23.90 -7.96
CA THR A 268 -22.65 -25.12 -7.97
C THR A 268 -22.07 -26.00 -9.07
N ASP A 269 -21.67 -27.22 -8.72
CA ASP A 269 -21.17 -28.21 -9.68
C ASP A 269 -22.22 -28.41 -10.79
N PRO A 270 -21.91 -28.08 -12.06
CA PRO A 270 -22.85 -28.26 -13.14
C PRO A 270 -23.00 -29.76 -13.39
N GLN A 271 -24.13 -30.31 -12.93
CA GLN A 271 -24.51 -31.72 -13.10
C GLN A 271 -24.65 -32.12 -14.58
N ASP A 272 -24.75 -31.14 -15.49
CA ASP A 272 -24.95 -31.33 -16.93
C ASP A 272 -23.65 -31.39 -17.76
N VAL A 273 -22.47 -31.40 -17.12
CA VAL A 273 -21.15 -31.49 -17.79
C VAL A 273 -20.53 -32.87 -17.57
N PRO A 274 -20.00 -33.55 -18.62
CA PRO A 274 -19.25 -34.80 -18.46
C PRO A 274 -18.12 -34.65 -17.44
N GLU A 275 -17.92 -35.67 -16.60
CA GLU A 275 -16.94 -35.65 -15.51
C GLU A 275 -15.55 -35.21 -15.97
N GLU A 276 -15.11 -35.73 -17.12
CA GLU A 276 -13.81 -35.44 -17.74
C GLU A 276 -13.61 -33.97 -18.13
N LEU A 277 -14.71 -33.22 -18.35
CA LEU A 277 -14.69 -31.82 -18.78
C LEU A 277 -15.05 -30.84 -17.65
N ARG A 278 -15.33 -31.32 -16.43
CA ARG A 278 -15.74 -30.46 -15.31
C ARG A 278 -14.72 -29.38 -14.98
N ASP A 279 -13.44 -29.76 -14.93
CA ASP A 279 -12.36 -28.81 -14.62
C ASP A 279 -12.17 -27.78 -15.73
N VAL A 280 -12.38 -28.19 -16.98
CA VAL A 280 -12.31 -27.31 -18.15
C VAL A 280 -13.49 -26.34 -18.18
N ALA A 281 -14.70 -26.82 -17.88
CA ALA A 281 -15.88 -25.98 -17.72
C ALA A 281 -15.74 -25.00 -16.55
N TYR A 282 -15.14 -25.45 -15.43
CA TYR A 282 -14.79 -24.60 -14.30
C TYR A 282 -13.83 -23.48 -14.74
N TYR A 283 -12.75 -23.83 -15.44
CA TYR A 283 -11.78 -22.87 -15.96
C TYR A 283 -12.46 -21.84 -16.88
N LYS A 284 -13.29 -22.28 -17.83
CA LYS A 284 -14.07 -21.41 -18.72
C LYS A 284 -14.92 -20.40 -17.95
N ARG A 285 -15.60 -20.83 -16.89
CA ARG A 285 -16.41 -19.93 -16.05
C ARG A 285 -15.56 -18.90 -15.32
N LYS A 286 -14.40 -19.29 -14.79
CA LYS A 286 -13.55 -18.40 -13.98
C LYS A 286 -12.74 -17.43 -14.82
N LYS A 287 -12.26 -17.88 -15.98
CA LYS A 287 -11.40 -17.10 -16.88
C LYS A 287 -12.14 -16.47 -18.04
N PHE A 288 -13.41 -16.83 -18.25
CA PHE A 288 -14.21 -16.41 -19.40
C PHE A 288 -13.57 -16.79 -20.76
N VAL A 289 -12.87 -17.94 -20.79
CA VAL A 289 -12.18 -18.46 -21.99
C VAL A 289 -12.63 -19.88 -22.30
N ASP A 290 -13.09 -20.11 -23.52
CA ASP A 290 -13.40 -21.46 -23.99
C ASP A 290 -12.16 -22.14 -24.59
N VAL A 291 -11.44 -22.88 -23.74
CA VAL A 291 -10.22 -23.58 -24.17
C VAL A 291 -10.50 -24.79 -25.06
N VAL A 292 -11.73 -25.33 -25.07
CA VAL A 292 -12.10 -26.49 -25.92
C VAL A 292 -12.33 -26.03 -27.36
N GLU A 293 -12.86 -24.82 -27.55
CA GLU A 293 -13.01 -24.24 -28.89
C GLU A 293 -11.67 -23.78 -29.48
N MET A 294 -10.71 -23.40 -28.64
CA MET A 294 -9.44 -22.81 -29.06
C MET A 294 -8.29 -23.81 -29.21
N TYR A 295 -8.34 -24.95 -28.51
CA TYR A 295 -7.23 -25.89 -28.37
C TYR A 295 -7.71 -27.34 -28.33
N ASP A 296 -6.85 -28.26 -28.76
CA ASP A 296 -6.90 -29.66 -28.32
C ASP A 296 -6.40 -29.74 -26.87
N ILE A 297 -7.34 -29.94 -25.95
CA ILE A 297 -7.08 -29.91 -24.51
C ILE A 297 -6.19 -31.04 -23.99
N ASP A 298 -5.97 -32.08 -24.79
CA ASP A 298 -5.10 -33.21 -24.48
C ASP A 298 -3.77 -33.18 -25.25
N SER A 299 -3.57 -32.20 -26.13
CA SER A 299 -2.34 -32.02 -26.90
C SER A 299 -1.26 -31.27 -26.10
N PRO A 300 -0.05 -31.86 -25.90
CA PRO A 300 1.07 -31.16 -25.29
C PRO A 300 1.56 -29.94 -26.10
N GLU A 301 1.38 -29.95 -27.43
CA GLU A 301 1.76 -28.82 -28.30
C GLU A 301 0.82 -27.63 -28.07
N ASP A 302 -0.48 -27.89 -28.04
CA ASP A 302 -1.46 -26.84 -27.75
C ASP A 302 -1.35 -26.35 -26.30
N PHE A 303 -0.91 -27.20 -25.38
CA PHE A 303 -0.58 -26.75 -24.03
C PHE A 303 0.53 -25.69 -23.99
N MET A 304 1.59 -25.81 -24.82
CA MET A 304 2.65 -24.80 -24.90
C MET A 304 2.10 -23.43 -25.33
N ARG A 305 1.19 -23.43 -26.31
CA ARG A 305 0.53 -22.21 -26.78
C ARG A 305 -0.38 -21.65 -25.70
N PHE A 306 -1.20 -22.50 -25.09
CA PHE A 306 -2.07 -22.14 -23.98
C PHE A 306 -1.30 -21.50 -22.82
N ALA A 307 -0.18 -22.08 -22.39
CA ALA A 307 0.62 -21.59 -21.27
C ALA A 307 1.28 -20.23 -21.54
N THR A 308 1.47 -19.86 -22.81
CA THR A 308 1.95 -18.54 -23.22
C THR A 308 0.82 -17.52 -23.24
N ASP A 309 -0.33 -17.93 -23.75
CA ASP A 309 -1.46 -17.03 -24.01
C ASP A 309 -2.33 -16.77 -22.76
N HIS A 310 -2.28 -17.66 -21.76
CA HIS A 310 -3.19 -17.61 -20.62
C HIS A 310 -2.47 -17.38 -19.29
N TYR A 311 -2.87 -16.31 -18.60
CA TYR A 311 -2.30 -15.95 -17.32
C TYR A 311 -3.02 -16.62 -16.15
N GLY A 312 -2.25 -17.23 -15.27
CA GLY A 312 -2.69 -18.11 -14.17
C GLY A 312 -3.19 -17.42 -12.90
N GLU A 313 -3.50 -16.13 -12.93
CA GLU A 313 -3.86 -15.36 -11.73
C GLU A 313 -5.16 -15.84 -11.06
N LEU A 314 -5.16 -15.95 -9.73
CA LEU A 314 -6.36 -16.26 -8.94
C LEU A 314 -7.05 -14.96 -8.49
N GLY A 315 -8.20 -14.65 -9.10
CA GLY A 315 -8.97 -13.46 -8.74
C GLY A 315 -8.18 -12.16 -9.00
N LEU A 316 -8.22 -11.23 -8.04
CA LEU A 316 -7.49 -9.96 -8.05
C LEU A 316 -6.39 -9.94 -6.97
N SER A 317 -5.74 -11.08 -6.77
CA SER A 317 -4.80 -11.26 -5.65
C SER A 317 -3.33 -11.17 -6.04
N ARG A 318 -3.01 -11.10 -7.34
CA ARG A 318 -1.64 -11.28 -7.87
C ARG A 318 -0.96 -12.55 -7.37
N LEU A 319 -1.74 -13.56 -6.99
CA LEU A 319 -1.31 -14.93 -6.75
C LEU A 319 -1.47 -15.72 -8.04
N ASN A 320 -0.36 -16.19 -8.60
CA ASN A 320 -0.33 -16.84 -9.89
C ASN A 320 -0.07 -18.33 -9.76
N ILE A 321 -0.87 -19.13 -10.47
CA ILE A 321 -0.68 -20.56 -10.65
C ILE A 321 -0.38 -20.83 -12.11
N PHE A 322 0.83 -21.22 -12.47
CA PHE A 322 1.18 -21.47 -13.86
C PHE A 322 2.06 -22.71 -14.00
N ALA A 323 2.04 -23.34 -15.17
CA ALA A 323 2.95 -24.45 -15.43
C ALA A 323 4.30 -23.93 -15.92
N SER A 324 5.38 -24.53 -15.43
CA SER A 324 6.74 -24.25 -15.89
C SER A 324 7.41 -25.55 -16.30
N ASN A 325 8.12 -25.51 -17.42
CA ASN A 325 8.98 -26.60 -17.86
C ASN A 325 10.39 -26.36 -17.31
N ASP A 326 10.74 -27.05 -16.22
CA ASP A 326 11.95 -26.80 -15.46
C ASP A 326 13.18 -27.27 -16.24
N ARG A 327 13.93 -26.33 -16.84
CA ARG A 327 15.18 -26.62 -17.57
C ARG A 327 15.07 -27.78 -18.58
N GLN A 328 13.89 -27.99 -19.16
CA GLN A 328 13.56 -29.11 -20.07
C GLN A 328 13.57 -30.51 -19.43
N GLN A 329 13.53 -30.61 -18.10
CA GLN A 329 13.53 -31.88 -17.34
C GLN A 329 12.12 -32.37 -16.99
N GLY A 330 11.09 -31.55 -17.24
CA GLY A 330 9.69 -31.88 -17.02
C GLY A 330 8.88 -30.71 -16.47
N TRP A 331 7.58 -30.90 -16.38
CA TRP A 331 6.61 -29.89 -15.98
C TRP A 331 6.30 -29.91 -14.49
N LYS A 332 6.18 -28.72 -13.93
CA LYS A 332 5.68 -28.46 -12.58
C LYS A 332 4.70 -27.29 -12.57
N ILE A 333 3.86 -27.26 -11.55
CA ILE A 333 2.98 -26.15 -11.23
C ILE A 333 3.73 -25.19 -10.31
N VAL A 334 3.67 -23.91 -10.62
CA VAL A 334 4.36 -22.86 -9.91
C VAL A 334 3.34 -21.99 -9.21
N VAL A 335 3.49 -21.84 -7.89
CA VAL A 335 2.72 -20.92 -7.06
C VAL A 335 3.58 -19.69 -6.84
N SER A 336 3.16 -18.54 -7.35
CA SER A 336 3.89 -17.27 -7.25
C SER A 336 3.03 -16.20 -6.61
N ASN A 337 3.34 -15.85 -5.36
CA ASN A 337 2.70 -14.76 -4.65
C ASN A 337 3.43 -13.45 -4.93
N SER A 338 2.68 -12.38 -5.23
CA SER A 338 3.28 -11.06 -5.41
C SER A 338 3.16 -10.19 -4.17
N TYR A 339 2.06 -10.28 -3.41
CA TYR A 339 1.76 -9.33 -2.33
C TYR A 339 2.00 -9.92 -0.94
N SER A 340 2.66 -9.16 -0.08
CA SER A 340 2.97 -9.53 1.31
C SER A 340 1.70 -9.84 2.12
N ALA A 341 0.60 -9.13 1.85
CA ALA A 341 -0.71 -9.36 2.48
C ALA A 341 -1.33 -10.73 2.17
N ASN A 342 -0.90 -11.39 1.08
CA ASN A 342 -1.43 -12.66 0.60
C ASN A 342 -0.54 -13.87 0.95
N ALA A 343 0.47 -13.69 1.82
CA ALA A 343 1.37 -14.79 2.22
C ALA A 343 0.60 -16.01 2.77
N GLY A 344 -0.38 -15.80 3.65
CA GLY A 344 -1.21 -16.88 4.21
C GLY A 344 -2.06 -17.59 3.14
N LEU A 345 -2.67 -16.83 2.24
CA LEU A 345 -3.42 -17.37 1.10
C LEU A 345 -2.54 -18.21 0.18
N ALA A 346 -1.33 -17.73 -0.11
CA ALA A 346 -0.37 -18.46 -0.94
C ALA A 346 0.03 -19.80 -0.32
N ILE A 347 0.23 -19.83 1.00
CA ILE A 347 0.53 -21.05 1.76
C ILE A 347 -0.62 -22.06 1.65
N GLU A 348 -1.87 -21.63 1.86
CA GLU A 348 -3.05 -22.51 1.79
C GLU A 348 -3.24 -23.09 0.38
N VAL A 349 -3.13 -22.25 -0.66
CA VAL A 349 -3.23 -22.68 -2.06
C VAL A 349 -2.12 -23.66 -2.43
N ALA A 350 -0.87 -23.38 -2.05
CA ALA A 350 0.26 -24.28 -2.29
C ALA A 350 0.06 -25.63 -1.58
N THR A 351 -0.45 -25.60 -0.36
CA THR A 351 -0.71 -26.80 0.44
C THR A 351 -1.81 -27.65 -0.18
N ALA A 352 -2.89 -27.05 -0.69
CA ALA A 352 -3.96 -27.77 -1.38
C ALA A 352 -3.44 -28.50 -2.64
N LEU A 353 -2.60 -27.82 -3.44
CA LEU A 353 -1.96 -28.44 -4.60
C LEU A 353 -1.01 -29.57 -4.19
N TYR A 354 -0.26 -29.39 -3.09
CA TYR A 354 0.67 -30.39 -2.59
C TYR A 354 -0.06 -31.65 -2.14
N LYS A 355 -1.16 -31.50 -1.41
CA LYS A 355 -2.07 -32.59 -1.02
C LYS A 355 -2.66 -33.32 -2.22
N ALA A 356 -2.88 -32.62 -3.33
CA ALA A 356 -3.34 -33.20 -4.59
C ALA A 356 -2.21 -33.88 -5.40
N GLY A 357 -0.99 -33.93 -4.88
CA GLY A 357 0.15 -34.57 -5.52
C GLY A 357 0.71 -33.80 -6.73
N ALA A 358 0.43 -32.50 -6.83
CA ALA A 358 1.01 -31.67 -7.89
C ALA A 358 2.55 -31.61 -7.78
N PRO A 359 3.30 -31.71 -8.90
CA PRO A 359 4.72 -31.35 -8.91
C PRO A 359 4.79 -29.84 -8.74
N LEU A 360 5.39 -29.36 -7.64
CA LEU A 360 5.23 -27.98 -7.20
C LEU A 360 6.55 -27.26 -7.05
N LEU A 361 6.57 -26.03 -7.53
CA LEU A 361 7.50 -25.01 -7.10
C LEU A 361 6.71 -23.89 -6.44
N ILE A 362 7.05 -23.60 -5.19
CA ILE A 362 6.49 -22.49 -4.43
C ILE A 362 7.57 -21.40 -4.43
N TYR A 363 7.29 -20.25 -5.07
CA TYR A 363 8.18 -19.10 -4.98
C TYR A 363 8.24 -18.59 -3.54
N ASP A 364 9.41 -18.10 -3.16
CA ASP A 364 9.69 -17.59 -1.81
C ASP A 364 9.39 -18.59 -0.68
N ALA A 365 9.44 -19.90 -0.96
CA ALA A 365 9.16 -20.95 0.02
C ALA A 365 9.99 -20.83 1.30
N GLU A 366 11.27 -20.46 1.19
CA GLU A 366 12.14 -20.19 2.34
C GLU A 366 11.64 -19.00 3.18
N LYS A 367 11.21 -17.91 2.51
CA LYS A 367 10.65 -16.74 3.19
C LYS A 367 9.33 -17.09 3.90
N LEU A 368 8.47 -17.88 3.25
CA LEU A 368 7.22 -18.39 3.85
C LEU A 368 7.48 -19.31 5.06
N LEU A 369 8.53 -20.13 5.03
CA LEU A 369 8.96 -20.94 6.18
C LEU A 369 9.38 -20.06 7.36
N ARG A 370 10.21 -19.03 7.12
CA ARG A 370 10.62 -18.10 8.18
C ARG A 370 9.43 -17.38 8.81
N ILE A 371 8.41 -17.01 8.03
CA ILE A 371 7.18 -16.43 8.57
C ILE A 371 6.48 -17.43 9.51
N LEU A 372 6.31 -18.69 9.08
CA LEU A 372 5.63 -19.72 9.87
C LEU A 372 6.39 -20.08 11.15
N PHE A 373 7.72 -20.07 11.12
CA PHE A 373 8.57 -20.27 12.30
C PHE A 373 8.74 -19.02 13.16
N GLU A 374 8.17 -17.89 12.73
CA GLU A 374 8.29 -16.58 13.40
C GLU A 374 9.76 -16.12 13.51
N GLU A 375 10.59 -16.57 12.57
CA GLU A 375 12.01 -16.24 12.41
C GLU A 375 12.23 -15.04 11.45
N ASP A 376 11.19 -14.62 10.74
CA ASP A 376 11.21 -13.44 9.87
C ASP A 376 10.97 -12.14 10.65
N TYR A 377 10.95 -11.02 9.93
CA TYR A 377 10.49 -9.73 10.43
C TYR A 377 9.18 -9.31 9.77
N VAL A 378 8.41 -8.48 10.45
CA VAL A 378 7.27 -7.75 9.88
C VAL A 378 7.74 -6.34 9.57
N ARG A 379 7.61 -5.91 8.32
CA ARG A 379 7.95 -4.54 7.94
C ARG A 379 6.82 -3.60 8.34
N LEU A 380 7.14 -2.58 9.12
CA LEU A 380 6.25 -1.48 9.45
C LEU A 380 6.33 -0.43 8.35
N VAL A 381 5.21 -0.15 7.70
CA VAL A 381 5.14 0.79 6.57
C VAL A 381 3.94 1.73 6.71
N PRO A 382 4.03 2.95 6.16
CA PRO A 382 2.89 3.87 6.15
C PRO A 382 1.72 3.40 5.29
N ASP A 383 2.00 2.69 4.19
CA ASP A 383 1.00 2.10 3.30
C ASP A 383 1.38 0.65 3.02
N SER A 384 0.46 -0.26 3.33
CA SER A 384 0.62 -1.69 3.07
C SER A 384 0.03 -2.12 1.72
N TYR A 385 -0.78 -1.27 1.09
CA TYR A 385 -1.46 -1.60 -0.15
C TYR A 385 -0.45 -1.73 -1.30
N HIS A 386 -0.63 -2.75 -2.14
CA HIS A 386 0.30 -3.10 -3.24
C HIS A 386 1.76 -3.32 -2.81
N ASN A 387 2.03 -3.63 -1.54
CA ASN A 387 3.38 -3.99 -1.12
C ASN A 387 3.78 -5.36 -1.70
N TYR A 388 4.75 -5.34 -2.60
CA TYR A 388 5.27 -6.53 -3.26
C TYR A 388 6.30 -7.25 -2.38
N MET A 389 6.01 -8.51 -2.07
CA MET A 389 6.85 -9.39 -1.25
C MET A 389 8.27 -9.57 -1.82
N GLY A 390 8.42 -9.46 -3.13
CA GLY A 390 9.71 -9.56 -3.83
C GLY A 390 10.59 -8.30 -3.75
N TYR A 391 10.06 -7.15 -3.33
CA TYR A 391 10.82 -5.88 -3.25
C TYR A 391 11.44 -5.61 -1.88
N GLN A 392 11.30 -6.54 -0.93
CA GLN A 392 11.76 -6.37 0.43
C GLN A 392 12.24 -7.69 1.03
N GLU A 393 12.98 -7.60 2.12
CA GLU A 393 13.51 -8.76 2.82
C GLU A 393 12.38 -9.51 3.56
N GLU A 394 11.51 -8.75 4.23
CA GLU A 394 10.41 -9.23 5.07
C GLU A 394 9.27 -9.83 4.25
N GLY A 395 8.74 -10.97 4.69
CA GLY A 395 7.64 -11.64 4.00
C GLY A 395 6.26 -11.05 4.28
N THR A 396 6.13 -10.24 5.33
CA THR A 396 4.86 -9.60 5.70
C THR A 396 5.05 -8.12 6.01
N VAL A 397 3.97 -7.36 5.87
CA VAL A 397 3.93 -5.94 6.19
C VAL A 397 2.79 -5.63 7.13
N TYR A 398 2.96 -4.57 7.91
CA TYR A 398 1.92 -4.04 8.77
C TYR A 398 1.88 -2.52 8.69
N GLU A 399 0.67 -2.00 8.54
CA GLU A 399 0.40 -0.57 8.60
C GLU A 399 0.02 -0.20 10.03
N LEU A 400 0.85 0.62 10.68
CA LEU A 400 0.60 1.05 12.04
C LEU A 400 -0.60 2.03 12.06
N PRO A 401 -1.62 1.81 12.91
CA PRO A 401 -2.69 2.79 13.10
C PRO A 401 -2.15 4.06 13.74
N TRP A 402 -2.86 5.17 13.59
CA TRP A 402 -2.56 6.39 14.32
C TRP A 402 -2.73 6.18 15.83
N GLU A 403 -1.91 6.85 16.65
CA GLU A 403 -2.01 6.69 18.12
C GLU A 403 -3.42 7.04 18.62
N TYR A 404 -4.08 8.03 18.03
CA TYR A 404 -5.46 8.42 18.37
C TYR A 404 -6.52 7.40 17.90
N GLU A 405 -6.19 6.51 16.97
CA GLU A 405 -7.05 5.41 16.51
C GLU A 405 -6.95 4.19 17.45
N CYS A 406 -5.94 4.15 18.32
CA CYS A 406 -5.71 3.07 19.26
C CYS A 406 -6.53 3.31 20.53
N THR A 407 -7.44 2.39 20.83
CA THR A 407 -8.33 2.51 22.00
C THR A 407 -8.50 1.16 22.68
N ASP A 408 -8.92 1.16 23.93
CA ASP A 408 -9.20 -0.08 24.69
C ASP A 408 -10.60 -0.64 24.39
N ASP A 409 -11.33 -0.06 23.44
CA ASP A 409 -12.61 -0.60 23.00
C ASP A 409 -12.42 -1.89 22.20
N ALA A 410 -13.37 -2.82 22.35
CA ALA A 410 -13.35 -4.12 21.68
C ALA A 410 -13.36 -4.03 20.14
N ASN A 411 -13.74 -2.87 19.59
CA ASN A 411 -13.74 -2.61 18.15
C ASN A 411 -12.42 -2.01 17.64
N SER A 412 -11.47 -1.70 18.52
CA SER A 412 -10.19 -1.12 18.10
C SER A 412 -9.29 -2.15 17.44
N VAL A 413 -8.58 -1.72 16.41
CA VAL A 413 -7.58 -2.55 15.70
C VAL A 413 -6.40 -2.86 16.62
N LEU A 414 -6.07 -1.96 17.55
CA LEU A 414 -4.90 -2.03 18.43
C LEU A 414 -5.15 -1.21 19.71
N THR A 415 -4.80 -1.73 20.89
CA THR A 415 -4.85 -0.93 22.13
C THR A 415 -3.69 0.06 22.19
N LYS A 416 -3.79 1.05 23.07
CA LYS A 416 -2.72 2.04 23.24
C LYS A 416 -1.43 1.42 23.76
N GLU A 417 -1.52 0.44 24.66
CA GLU A 417 -0.36 -0.28 25.18
C GLU A 417 0.33 -1.08 24.09
N HIS A 418 -0.43 -1.80 23.26
CA HIS A 418 0.14 -2.55 22.14
C HIS A 418 0.84 -1.63 21.13
N TYR A 419 0.26 -0.47 20.84
CA TYR A 419 0.89 0.55 20.00
C TYR A 419 2.24 1.01 20.58
N GLN A 420 2.25 1.39 21.87
CA GLN A 420 3.47 1.83 22.55
C GLN A 420 4.54 0.74 22.58
N GLU A 421 4.12 -0.51 22.79
CA GLU A 421 5.02 -1.65 22.81
C GLU A 421 5.68 -1.86 21.45
N ILE A 422 4.90 -1.92 20.36
CA ILE A 422 5.43 -2.02 18.98
C ILE A 422 6.44 -0.90 18.71
N VAL A 423 6.05 0.35 19.00
CA VAL A 423 6.91 1.52 18.77
C VAL A 423 8.23 1.41 19.52
N SER A 424 8.21 0.89 20.76
CA SER A 424 9.39 0.81 21.61
C SER A 424 10.40 -0.27 21.23
N ILE A 425 9.94 -1.37 20.61
CA ILE A 425 10.80 -2.53 20.28
C ILE A 425 11.09 -2.67 18.78
N ALA A 426 10.42 -1.89 17.93
CA ALA A 426 10.69 -1.88 16.51
C ALA A 426 12.04 -1.21 16.17
N GLU A 427 12.68 -1.74 15.15
CA GLU A 427 13.86 -1.17 14.51
C GLU A 427 13.39 -0.14 13.46
N TRP A 428 13.49 1.15 13.80
CA TRP A 428 13.09 2.24 12.90
C TRP A 428 14.25 2.67 11.99
N GLN A 429 13.95 2.84 10.70
CA GLN A 429 14.91 3.39 9.75
C GLN A 429 15.09 4.90 10.01
N PRO A 430 16.31 5.45 9.81
CA PRO A 430 16.50 6.88 9.90
C PRO A 430 15.74 7.59 8.77
N GLU A 431 15.17 8.76 9.07
CA GLU A 431 14.52 9.60 8.07
C GLU A 431 15.56 10.12 7.06
N GLU A 432 15.12 10.31 5.81
CA GLU A 432 15.96 10.96 4.81
C GLU A 432 16.30 12.39 5.25
N ARG A 433 17.58 12.64 5.49
CA ARG A 433 18.05 13.97 5.93
C ARG A 433 18.19 14.91 4.74
N ILE A 434 17.74 16.14 4.93
CA ILE A 434 17.94 17.22 3.98
C ILE A 434 19.40 17.66 4.01
N VAL A 435 19.98 17.76 2.82
CA VAL A 435 21.33 18.30 2.59
C VAL A 435 21.19 19.47 1.61
N LEU A 436 22.03 20.49 1.77
CA LEU A 436 22.07 21.63 0.86
C LEU A 436 23.03 21.35 -0.31
N HIS A 437 22.77 21.97 -1.46
CA HIS A 437 23.68 21.94 -2.60
C HIS A 437 24.93 22.80 -2.37
#